data_AF-A0A445M6I8-F1
#
_entry.id   AF-A0A445M6I8-F1
#
_cell.length_a   1.000
_cell.length_b   1.000
_cell.length_c   1.000
_cell.angle_alpha   90.00
_cell.angle_beta   90.00
_cell.angle_gamma   90.00
#
_symmetry.space_group_name_H-M   'P 1'
#
loop_
_entity.id
_entity.type
_entity.pdbx_description
1 polymer ?
#
loop_
_entity_poly.entity_id
_entity_poly.type
_entity_poly.pdbx_seq_one_letter_code
_entity_poly.pdbx_strand_id
1 'polypeptide(L)'
;GGGGGSGAGACACAMRRRWSRVIGVAMVEAMVVMARTIVRGVAVWVWVCDLITMKVAMTGMRKMAFQEKQNRFKRQPEKSAPASQNGRTSAPIKFSNDTERLQHVNSIRKAPVGAQMKRVIDLLFETRKALTIEQINEACYVDMRANKDVFESMRKNPKVKYDGERFSYKSKHAVRDKNQLLFLVRKFPEGIAVVDLKDSYPNVMEDLQALKAAREIWLLSNFDSQEDIAYPNDPKVPIKVDDDLKQLFRGIELPRDMIDIERDLQKNGMKPATNTAKRRSAAQMEGISSKPKPKKKKNEITKRTKLTNAHLPELFQNLK
;
A
#
# COMPACT_ATOMS: atom_id res chain seq x y z
N GLY A 1 -19.62 -42.73 -78.68
CA GLY A 1 -18.48 -41.89 -78.22
C GLY A 1 -19.08 -40.64 -77.64
N GLY A 2 -18.80 -40.22 -76.41
CA GLY A 2 -17.51 -40.20 -75.74
C GLY A 2 -17.18 -38.72 -75.55
N GLY A 3 -17.55 -38.15 -74.40
CA GLY A 3 -17.27 -36.75 -74.09
C GLY A 3 -17.91 -36.33 -72.76
N GLY A 4 -17.07 -35.98 -71.78
CA GLY A 4 -17.50 -35.34 -70.54
C GLY A 4 -16.84 -35.91 -69.29
N GLY A 5 -15.55 -35.62 -69.08
CA GLY A 5 -14.82 -36.12 -67.92
C GLY A 5 -13.51 -35.38 -67.60
N SER A 6 -13.47 -34.06 -67.77
CA SER A 6 -12.29 -33.25 -67.41
C SER A 6 -12.73 -31.89 -66.89
N GLY A 7 -12.81 -31.73 -65.56
CA GLY A 7 -13.13 -30.41 -64.98
C GLY A 7 -13.00 -30.30 -63.47
N ALA A 8 -13.23 -31.40 -62.72
CA ALA A 8 -13.27 -31.32 -61.26
C ALA A 8 -11.89 -31.33 -60.56
N GLY A 9 -10.86 -31.92 -61.17
CA GLY A 9 -9.55 -32.10 -60.52
C GLY A 9 -8.65 -30.84 -60.46
N ALA A 10 -8.77 -29.94 -61.44
CA ALA A 10 -7.91 -28.77 -61.54
C ALA A 10 -8.28 -27.66 -60.54
N CYS A 11 -9.57 -27.52 -60.21
CA CYS A 11 -10.07 -26.48 -59.29
C CYS A 11 -9.65 -26.71 -57.83
N ALA A 12 -9.69 -27.96 -57.35
CA ALA A 12 -9.32 -28.30 -55.98
C ALA A 12 -7.81 -28.10 -55.70
N CYS A 13 -6.96 -28.37 -56.69
CA CYS A 13 -5.51 -28.24 -56.56
C CYS A 13 -5.05 -26.76 -56.58
N ALA A 14 -5.74 -25.90 -57.34
CA ALA A 14 -5.50 -24.46 -57.36
C ALA A 14 -5.93 -23.76 -56.05
N MET A 15 -7.06 -24.18 -55.46
CA MET A 15 -7.54 -23.64 -54.17
C MET A 15 -6.62 -24.00 -53.00
N ARG A 16 -6.05 -25.21 -52.96
CA ARG A 16 -5.11 -25.66 -51.92
C ARG A 16 -3.79 -24.88 -51.95
N ARG A 17 -3.26 -24.59 -53.15
CA ARG A 17 -2.04 -23.77 -53.32
C ARG A 17 -2.28 -22.31 -52.95
N ARG A 18 -3.48 -21.77 -53.22
CA ARG A 18 -3.86 -20.40 -52.84
C ARG A 18 -4.03 -20.25 -51.33
N TRP A 19 -4.61 -21.24 -50.66
CA TRP A 19 -4.73 -21.27 -49.19
C TRP A 19 -3.37 -21.43 -48.49
N SER A 20 -2.46 -22.27 -49.00
CA SER A 20 -1.10 -22.39 -48.42
C SER A 20 -0.28 -21.09 -48.54
N ARG A 21 -0.43 -20.32 -49.63
CA ARG A 21 0.22 -18.99 -49.76
C ARG A 21 -0.38 -17.96 -48.81
N VAL A 22 -1.71 -17.95 -48.63
CA VAL A 22 -2.38 -17.01 -47.70
C VAL A 22 -2.01 -17.29 -46.24
N ILE A 23 -1.94 -18.56 -45.85
CA ILE A 23 -1.49 -18.96 -44.50
C ILE A 23 -0.01 -18.63 -44.29
N GLY A 24 0.84 -18.85 -45.29
CA GLY A 24 2.26 -18.50 -45.23
C GLY A 24 2.49 -16.99 -45.05
N VAL A 25 1.76 -16.15 -45.79
CA VAL A 25 1.85 -14.69 -45.66
C VAL A 25 1.34 -14.21 -44.30
N ALA A 26 0.23 -14.77 -43.80
CA ALA A 26 -0.30 -14.44 -42.47
C ALA A 26 0.65 -14.84 -41.32
N MET A 27 1.36 -15.96 -41.47
CA MET A 27 2.34 -16.42 -40.49
C MET A 27 3.60 -15.53 -40.46
N VAL A 28 4.06 -15.07 -41.63
CA VAL A 28 5.18 -14.12 -41.73
C VAL A 28 4.80 -12.76 -41.15
N GLU A 29 3.60 -12.25 -41.44
CA GLU A 29 3.06 -11.01 -40.84
C GLU A 29 2.98 -11.12 -39.30
N ALA A 30 2.48 -12.24 -38.78
CA ALA A 30 2.39 -12.49 -37.33
C ALA A 30 3.78 -12.56 -36.67
N MET A 31 4.77 -13.18 -37.31
CA MET A 31 6.15 -13.23 -36.83
C MET A 31 6.82 -11.85 -36.83
N VAL A 32 6.54 -11.01 -37.83
CA VAL A 32 7.04 -9.63 -37.90
C VAL A 32 6.40 -8.76 -36.80
N VAL A 33 5.11 -8.94 -36.51
CA VAL A 33 4.42 -8.25 -35.40
C VAL A 33 4.98 -8.70 -34.04
N MET A 34 5.23 -10.00 -33.86
CA MET A 34 5.87 -10.52 -32.64
C MET A 34 7.29 -9.97 -32.48
N ALA A 35 8.10 -9.98 -33.53
CA ALA A 35 9.46 -9.43 -33.50
C ALA A 35 9.47 -7.93 -33.17
N ARG A 36 8.56 -7.14 -33.76
CA ARG A 36 8.39 -5.71 -33.44
C ARG A 36 7.94 -5.49 -31.99
N THR A 37 7.13 -6.37 -31.43
CA THR A 37 6.68 -6.31 -30.04
C THR A 37 7.81 -6.65 -29.06
N ILE A 38 8.63 -7.65 -29.38
CA ILE A 38 9.82 -8.03 -28.62
C ILE A 38 10.85 -6.90 -28.65
N VAL A 39 11.14 -6.33 -29.81
CA VAL A 39 12.08 -5.19 -29.94
C VAL A 39 11.59 -3.97 -29.16
N ARG A 40 10.29 -3.68 -29.17
CA ARG A 40 9.69 -2.64 -28.33
C ARG A 40 9.82 -2.95 -26.83
N GLY A 41 9.60 -4.20 -26.43
CA GLY A 41 9.77 -4.64 -25.04
C GLY A 41 11.22 -4.50 -24.56
N VAL A 42 12.19 -4.90 -25.39
CA VAL A 42 13.63 -4.74 -25.10
C VAL A 42 14.01 -3.26 -25.03
N ALA A 43 13.51 -2.42 -25.94
CA ALA A 43 13.77 -0.98 -25.90
C ALA A 43 13.21 -0.30 -24.63
N VAL A 44 12.01 -0.70 -24.18
CA VAL A 44 11.44 -0.23 -22.91
C VAL A 44 12.27 -0.71 -21.73
N TRP A 45 12.76 -1.94 -21.75
CA TRP A 45 13.60 -2.49 -20.69
C TRP A 45 14.96 -1.79 -20.59
N VAL A 46 15.60 -1.50 -21.73
CA VAL A 46 16.84 -0.70 -21.80
C VAL A 46 16.59 0.73 -21.30
N TRP A 47 15.49 1.37 -21.70
CA TRP A 47 15.14 2.72 -21.24
C TRP A 47 14.88 2.77 -19.73
N VAL A 48 14.25 1.74 -19.16
CA VAL A 48 14.04 1.62 -17.71
C VAL A 48 15.38 1.38 -16.98
N CYS A 49 16.26 0.53 -17.52
CA CYS A 49 17.61 0.34 -16.97
C CYS A 49 18.45 1.63 -17.00
N ASP A 50 18.39 2.40 -18.08
CA ASP A 50 19.08 3.69 -18.20
C ASP A 50 18.51 4.72 -17.21
N LEU A 51 17.18 4.76 -17.04
CA LEU A 51 16.53 5.66 -16.10
C LEU A 51 16.88 5.31 -14.64
N ILE A 52 16.96 4.02 -14.30
CA ILE A 52 17.41 3.55 -12.98
C ILE A 52 18.87 3.91 -12.77
N THR A 53 19.73 3.70 -13.77
CA THR A 53 21.16 4.01 -13.70
C THR A 53 21.39 5.52 -13.53
N MET A 54 20.65 6.37 -14.25
CA MET A 54 20.70 7.83 -14.05
C MET A 54 20.20 8.25 -12.66
N LYS A 55 19.17 7.60 -12.11
CA LYS A 55 18.64 7.93 -10.78
C LYS A 55 19.61 7.50 -9.66
N VAL A 56 20.28 6.36 -9.83
CA VAL A 56 21.37 5.91 -8.93
C VAL A 56 22.57 6.87 -9.01
N ALA A 57 22.98 7.26 -10.22
CA ALA A 57 24.08 8.21 -10.42
C ALA A 57 23.77 9.59 -9.81
N MET A 58 22.56 10.12 -10.00
CA MET A 58 22.14 11.39 -9.39
C MET A 58 22.08 11.31 -7.85
N THR A 59 21.71 10.17 -7.29
CA THR A 59 21.71 9.95 -5.83
C THR A 59 23.15 9.86 -5.30
N GLY A 60 24.06 9.23 -6.05
CA GLY A 60 25.50 9.18 -5.76
C GLY A 60 26.15 10.57 -5.77
N MET A 61 25.87 11.39 -6.80
CA MET A 61 26.36 12.77 -6.88
C MET A 61 25.84 13.66 -5.74
N ARG A 62 24.58 13.48 -5.31
CA ARG A 62 24.03 14.18 -4.13
C ARG A 62 24.71 13.76 -2.82
N LYS A 63 25.03 12.47 -2.65
CA LYS A 63 25.78 11.97 -1.48
C LYS A 63 27.23 12.51 -1.47
N MET A 64 27.90 12.55 -2.62
CA MET A 64 29.25 13.12 -2.73
C MET A 64 29.27 14.63 -2.46
N ALA A 65 28.29 15.38 -2.98
CA ALA A 65 28.17 16.82 -2.70
C ALA A 65 27.88 17.13 -1.21
N PHE A 66 27.13 16.25 -0.53
CA PHE A 66 26.88 16.36 0.91
C PHE A 66 28.13 16.02 1.75
N GLN A 67 28.88 14.99 1.35
CA GLN A 67 30.12 14.59 2.01
C GLN A 67 31.24 15.63 1.78
N GLU A 68 31.32 16.25 0.61
CA GLU A 68 32.25 17.34 0.32
C GLU A 68 31.94 18.59 1.16
N LYS A 69 30.65 18.92 1.37
CA LYS A 69 30.24 19.98 2.31
C LYS A 69 30.66 19.66 3.74
N GLN A 70 30.49 18.43 4.21
CA GLN A 70 30.95 18.03 5.55
C GLN A 70 32.49 18.05 5.68
N ASN A 71 33.22 17.65 4.63
CA ASN A 71 34.68 17.67 4.61
C ASN A 71 35.24 19.10 4.55
N ARG A 72 34.56 20.05 3.89
CA ARG A 72 34.90 21.48 3.95
C ARG A 72 34.72 22.06 5.35
N PHE A 73 33.71 21.62 6.11
CA PHE A 73 33.54 22.01 7.51
C PHE A 73 34.62 21.42 8.43
N LYS A 74 35.18 20.24 8.11
CA LYS A 74 36.29 19.61 8.86
C LYS A 74 37.69 20.13 8.49
N ARG A 75 37.86 20.76 7.33
CA ARG A 75 39.15 21.31 6.84
C ARG A 75 39.38 22.78 7.19
N GLN A 76 38.81 23.28 8.29
CA GLN A 76 39.33 24.52 8.88
C GLN A 76 40.63 24.19 9.63
N PRO A 77 41.76 24.85 9.31
CA PRO A 77 43.02 24.55 9.97
C PRO A 77 42.99 25.06 11.42
N GLU A 78 43.17 24.16 12.39
CA GLU A 78 43.67 24.52 13.72
C GLU A 78 45.10 25.03 13.54
N LYS A 79 45.27 26.36 13.55
CA LYS A 79 46.60 26.98 13.61
C LYS A 79 47.04 27.04 15.08
N SER A 80 48.07 26.26 15.36
CA SER A 80 48.92 26.34 16.55
C SER A 80 49.49 27.76 16.73
N ALA A 81 49.48 28.23 17.98
CA ALA A 81 49.97 29.54 18.40
C ALA A 81 51.50 29.60 18.44
N PRO A 82 52.11 30.75 18.12
CA PRO A 82 53.36 31.17 18.72
C PRO A 82 53.12 32.25 19.79
N ALA A 83 54.04 32.29 20.75
CA ALA A 83 54.04 33.22 21.85
C ALA A 83 54.37 34.67 21.45
N SER A 84 53.78 35.59 22.21
CA SER A 84 54.26 36.93 22.57
C SER A 84 54.10 38.10 21.58
N GLN A 85 53.35 39.09 22.09
CA GLN A 85 53.55 40.55 22.08
C GLN A 85 52.42 41.41 21.46
N ASN A 86 51.95 42.31 22.33
CA ASN A 86 51.10 43.48 22.18
C ASN A 86 50.70 43.92 20.76
N GLY A 87 49.39 44.05 20.54
CA GLY A 87 48.82 44.85 19.46
C GLY A 87 47.37 44.49 19.16
N ARG A 88 46.41 45.32 19.62
CA ARG A 88 45.00 45.24 19.24
C ARG A 88 44.86 45.18 17.71
N THR A 89 44.38 44.07 17.17
CA THR A 89 43.89 44.01 15.78
C THR A 89 42.56 43.25 15.74
N SER A 90 41.49 44.00 15.50
CA SER A 90 40.15 43.51 15.23
C SER A 90 40.15 42.78 13.89
N ALA A 91 39.80 41.49 13.88
CA ALA A 91 39.56 40.73 12.66
C ALA A 91 38.49 41.43 11.79
N PRO A 92 38.64 41.48 10.45
CA PRO A 92 37.66 42.13 9.59
C PRO A 92 36.35 41.34 9.59
N ILE A 93 35.31 41.95 10.15
CA ILE A 93 33.95 41.42 10.26
C ILE A 93 33.37 41.31 8.84
N LYS A 94 33.10 40.08 8.38
CA LYS A 94 32.37 39.82 7.13
C LYS A 94 30.87 40.08 7.35
N PHE A 95 30.53 41.36 7.48
CA PHE A 95 29.22 41.90 7.88
C PHE A 95 28.02 41.35 7.07
N SER A 96 28.24 40.99 5.81
CA SER A 96 27.18 40.48 4.92
C SER A 96 26.62 39.12 5.36
N ASN A 97 27.47 38.19 5.77
CA ASN A 97 27.02 36.84 6.17
C ASN A 97 26.23 36.87 7.49
N ASP A 98 26.60 37.74 8.42
CA ASP A 98 25.91 37.84 9.70
C ASP A 98 24.52 38.48 9.55
N THR A 99 24.40 39.46 8.65
CA THR A 99 23.11 40.11 8.36
C THR A 99 22.12 39.12 7.74
N GLU A 100 22.55 38.31 6.77
CA GLU A 100 21.70 37.29 6.14
C GLU A 100 21.26 36.20 7.11
N ARG A 101 22.16 35.75 7.99
CA ARG A 101 21.83 34.76 9.04
C ARG A 101 20.80 35.32 10.02
N LEU A 102 20.96 36.56 10.46
CA LEU A 102 20.01 37.22 11.35
C LEU A 102 18.65 37.43 10.68
N GLN A 103 18.62 37.80 9.40
CA GLN A 103 17.37 37.88 8.63
C GLN A 103 16.68 36.51 8.53
N HIS A 104 17.44 35.44 8.28
CA HIS A 104 16.91 34.09 8.26
C HIS A 104 16.32 33.68 9.61
N VAL A 105 17.04 33.91 10.71
CA VAL A 105 16.58 33.65 12.08
C VAL A 105 15.29 34.43 12.38
N ASN A 106 15.25 35.71 12.02
CA ASN A 106 14.07 36.54 12.24
C ASN A 106 12.86 36.04 11.42
N SER A 107 13.10 35.64 10.17
CA SER A 107 12.06 35.02 9.31
C SER A 107 11.48 33.74 9.95
N ILE A 108 12.33 32.90 10.57
CA ILE A 108 11.88 31.70 11.28
C ILE A 108 11.03 32.06 12.50
N ARG A 109 11.50 33.00 13.32
CA ARG A 109 10.82 33.39 14.56
C ARG A 109 9.48 34.07 14.32
N LYS A 110 9.35 34.80 13.21
CA LYS A 110 8.09 35.42 12.75
C LYS A 110 7.19 34.47 11.95
N ALA A 111 7.67 33.27 11.60
CA ALA A 111 6.87 32.29 10.89
C ALA A 111 5.67 31.84 11.74
N PRO A 112 4.56 31.41 11.12
CA PRO A 112 3.41 30.92 11.87
C PRO A 112 3.78 29.68 12.71
N VAL A 113 3.06 29.48 13.82
CA VAL A 113 3.30 28.40 14.79
C VAL A 113 3.46 27.04 14.12
N GLY A 114 2.58 26.70 13.16
CA GLY A 114 2.65 25.44 12.44
C GLY A 114 3.95 25.23 11.63
N ALA A 115 4.53 26.30 11.07
CA ALA A 115 5.80 26.22 10.34
C ALA A 115 6.98 26.01 11.29
N GLN A 116 6.97 26.66 12.45
CA GLN A 116 7.98 26.46 13.49
C GLN A 116 7.92 25.02 14.04
N MET A 117 6.72 24.53 14.32
CA MET A 117 6.50 23.14 14.76
C MET A 117 7.04 22.13 13.74
N LYS A 118 6.72 22.31 12.46
CA LYS A 118 7.19 21.42 11.40
C LYS A 118 8.71 21.32 11.39
N ARG A 119 9.43 22.45 11.47
CA ARG A 119 10.90 22.46 11.51
C ARG A 119 11.46 21.68 12.71
N VAL A 120 10.87 21.85 13.89
CA VAL A 120 11.32 21.11 15.08
C VAL A 120 11.05 19.61 14.93
N ILE A 121 9.89 19.22 14.38
CA ILE A 121 9.56 17.81 14.13
C ILE A 121 10.53 17.19 13.12
N ASP A 122 10.84 17.92 12.04
CA ASP A 122 11.80 17.47 11.02
C ASP A 122 13.19 17.27 11.65
N LEU A 123 13.65 18.18 12.52
CA LEU A 123 14.90 18.03 13.28
C LEU A 123 14.88 16.79 14.19
N LEU A 124 13.80 16.58 14.95
CA LEU A 124 13.66 15.42 15.83
C LEU A 124 13.61 14.11 15.04
N PHE A 125 13.00 14.13 13.85
CA PHE A 125 12.94 13.01 12.93
C PHE A 125 14.32 12.66 12.37
N GLU A 126 15.12 13.65 11.96
CA GLU A 126 16.47 13.44 11.43
C GLU A 126 17.46 13.00 12.52
N THR A 127 17.43 13.66 13.68
CA THR A 127 18.39 13.40 14.76
C THR A 127 18.08 12.12 15.54
N ARG A 128 16.79 11.70 15.59
CA ARG A 128 16.29 10.55 16.37
C ARG A 128 16.70 10.59 17.85
N LYS A 129 16.98 11.78 18.39
CA LYS A 129 17.44 12.00 19.77
C LYS A 129 16.45 12.85 20.55
N ALA A 130 16.50 12.72 21.87
CA ALA A 130 15.76 13.59 22.77
C ALA A 130 16.55 14.90 22.97
N LEU A 131 15.99 16.03 22.51
CA LEU A 131 16.63 17.34 22.54
C LEU A 131 15.97 18.26 23.57
N THR A 132 16.76 19.11 24.21
CA THR A 132 16.25 20.17 25.08
C THR A 132 15.76 21.37 24.26
N ILE A 133 14.98 22.25 24.88
CA ILE A 133 14.50 23.49 24.26
C ILE A 133 15.66 24.34 23.75
N GLU A 134 16.76 24.39 24.50
CA GLU A 134 17.96 25.16 24.16
C GLU A 134 18.66 24.59 22.93
N GLN A 135 18.87 23.26 22.90
CA GLN A 135 19.45 22.58 21.74
C GLN A 135 18.61 22.74 20.47
N ILE A 136 17.28 22.75 20.61
CA ILE A 136 16.37 22.97 19.47
C ILE A 136 16.47 24.42 18.98
N ASN A 137 16.66 25.38 19.87
CA ASN A 137 16.88 26.77 19.48
C ASN A 137 18.21 26.94 18.74
N GLU A 138 19.28 26.29 19.21
CA GLU A 138 20.59 26.32 18.52
C GLU A 138 20.53 25.71 17.13
N ALA A 139 19.78 24.60 16.96
CA ALA A 139 19.70 23.88 15.69
C ALA A 139 18.70 24.47 14.70
N CYS A 140 17.54 24.94 15.17
CA CYS A 140 16.44 25.39 14.30
C CYS A 140 16.09 26.88 14.45
N TYR A 141 16.70 27.60 15.40
CA TYR A 141 16.43 29.01 15.71
C TYR A 141 14.97 29.29 16.14
N VAL A 142 14.27 28.25 16.61
CA VAL A 142 12.90 28.33 17.13
C VAL A 142 12.94 28.50 18.64
N ASP A 143 12.53 29.68 19.12
CA ASP A 143 12.49 30.01 20.54
C ASP A 143 11.19 29.51 21.21
N MET A 144 11.15 28.25 21.62
CA MET A 144 9.98 27.70 22.34
C MET A 144 9.84 28.23 23.77
N ARG A 145 10.89 28.85 24.32
CA ARG A 145 10.84 29.48 25.66
C ARG A 145 10.08 30.80 25.65
N ALA A 146 10.27 31.61 24.61
CA ALA A 146 9.58 32.88 24.45
C ALA A 146 8.15 32.68 23.92
N ASN A 147 7.96 31.71 23.01
CA ASN A 147 6.68 31.42 22.41
C ASN A 147 6.01 30.19 23.05
N LYS A 148 5.13 30.45 24.03
CA LYS A 148 4.39 29.41 24.76
C LYS A 148 3.46 28.59 23.87
N ASP A 149 2.90 29.20 22.83
CA ASP A 149 1.95 28.53 21.93
C ASP A 149 2.61 27.38 21.16
N VAL A 150 3.86 27.59 20.71
CA VAL A 150 4.63 26.55 20.04
C VAL A 150 4.92 25.41 21.01
N PHE A 151 5.31 25.72 22.25
CA PHE A 151 5.58 24.73 23.27
C PHE A 151 4.35 23.86 23.60
N GLU A 152 3.19 24.48 23.83
CA GLU A 152 1.94 23.76 24.10
C GLU A 152 1.47 22.93 22.90
N SER A 153 1.57 23.50 21.69
CA SER A 153 1.20 22.81 20.45
C SER A 153 2.10 21.60 20.18
N MET A 154 3.40 21.70 20.48
CA MET A 154 4.34 20.57 20.39
C MET A 154 4.00 19.47 21.40
N ARG A 155 3.60 19.84 22.63
CA ARG A 155 3.18 18.88 23.66
C ARG A 155 1.89 18.14 23.30
N LYS A 156 0.97 18.80 22.59
CA LYS A 156 -0.30 18.21 22.11
C LYS A 156 -0.11 17.32 20.87
N ASN A 157 1.01 17.45 20.16
CA ASN A 157 1.21 16.77 18.88
C ASN A 157 1.45 15.25 19.06
N PRO A 158 0.72 14.38 18.32
CA PRO A 158 0.91 12.93 18.41
C PRO A 158 2.30 12.43 17.99
N LYS A 159 3.03 13.19 17.15
CA LYS A 159 4.37 12.83 16.65
C LYS A 159 5.52 13.21 17.59
N VAL A 160 5.22 13.82 18.72
CA VAL A 160 6.23 14.31 19.67
C VAL A 160 5.91 13.79 21.05
N LYS A 161 6.94 13.32 21.76
CA LYS A 161 6.87 12.97 23.17
C LYS A 161 7.68 13.99 23.97
N TYR A 162 7.07 14.53 25.02
CA TYR A 162 7.73 15.44 25.94
C TYR A 162 7.89 14.76 27.31
N ASP A 163 9.14 14.66 27.77
CA ASP A 163 9.48 13.99 29.03
C ASP A 163 9.59 14.97 30.22
N GLY A 164 9.15 16.23 30.05
CA GLY A 164 9.22 17.29 31.08
C GLY A 164 10.44 18.21 30.93
N GLU A 165 11.47 17.75 30.24
CA GLU A 165 12.68 18.54 29.94
C GLU A 165 13.05 18.46 28.44
N ARG A 166 12.85 17.29 27.83
CA ARG A 166 13.29 16.99 26.47
C ARG A 166 12.13 16.61 25.56
N PHE A 167 12.27 16.95 24.29
CA PHE A 167 11.39 16.52 23.21
C PHE A 167 12.04 15.40 22.43
N SER A 168 11.28 14.32 22.20
CA SER A 168 11.70 13.19 21.37
C SER A 168 10.65 12.92 20.28
N TYR A 169 11.10 12.39 19.15
CA TYR A 169 10.20 11.97 18.09
C TYR A 169 9.44 10.71 18.50
N LYS A 170 8.13 10.69 18.24
CA LYS A 170 7.26 9.56 18.47
C LYS A 170 6.67 9.10 17.14
N SER A 171 7.13 7.96 16.63
CA SER A 171 6.51 7.27 15.50
C SER A 171 5.13 6.72 15.89
N LYS A 172 4.30 6.43 14.89
CA LYS A 172 2.97 5.83 15.12
C LYS A 172 3.06 4.49 15.84
N HIS A 173 4.06 3.69 15.45
CA HIS A 173 4.41 2.44 16.12
C HIS A 173 5.79 2.55 16.75
N ALA A 174 5.90 2.29 18.05
CA ALA A 174 7.15 2.39 18.81
C ALA A 174 8.07 1.18 18.57
N VAL A 175 8.40 0.90 17.31
CA VAL A 175 9.23 -0.23 16.88
C VAL A 175 10.66 0.26 16.65
N ARG A 176 11.64 -0.49 17.17
CA ARG A 176 13.07 -0.18 16.97
C ARG A 176 13.83 -1.26 16.21
N ASP A 177 13.36 -2.51 16.31
CA ASP A 177 14.06 -3.68 15.79
C ASP A 177 13.19 -4.47 14.80
N LYS A 178 13.84 -5.22 13.92
CA LYS A 178 13.19 -6.19 13.01
C LYS A 178 12.28 -7.19 13.73
N ASN A 179 12.71 -7.70 14.89
CA ASN A 179 11.92 -8.67 15.67
C ASN A 179 10.64 -8.03 16.24
N GLN A 180 10.75 -6.78 16.70
CA GLN A 180 9.60 -6.01 17.18
C GLN A 180 8.63 -5.69 16.04
N LEU A 181 9.17 -5.42 14.84
CA LEU A 181 8.38 -5.20 13.63
C LEU A 181 7.56 -6.44 13.28
N LEU A 182 8.19 -7.62 13.29
CA LEU A 182 7.50 -8.88 13.04
C LEU A 182 6.42 -9.17 14.08
N PHE A 183 6.72 -8.93 15.37
CA PHE A 183 5.74 -9.08 16.44
C PHE A 183 4.54 -8.14 16.25
N LEU A 184 4.79 -6.88 15.87
CA LEU A 184 3.74 -5.91 15.59
C LEU A 184 2.85 -6.38 14.44
N VAL A 185 3.43 -6.80 13.32
CA VAL A 185 2.67 -7.26 12.15
C VAL A 185 1.83 -8.50 12.47
N ARG A 186 2.34 -9.42 13.29
CA ARG A 186 1.56 -10.58 13.78
C ARG A 186 0.40 -10.21 14.69
N LYS A 187 0.50 -9.10 15.42
CA LYS A 187 -0.57 -8.60 16.30
C LYS A 187 -1.74 -7.99 15.52
N PHE A 188 -1.48 -7.48 14.31
CA PHE A 188 -2.46 -6.80 13.47
C PHE A 188 -2.77 -7.63 12.21
N PRO A 189 -3.76 -8.55 12.25
CA PRO A 189 -4.10 -9.39 11.10
C PRO A 189 -4.69 -8.58 9.93
N GLU A 190 -5.22 -7.38 10.19
CA GLU A 190 -5.76 -6.47 9.17
C GLU A 190 -4.68 -5.83 8.27
N GLY A 191 -3.40 -5.99 8.65
CA GLY A 191 -2.27 -5.41 7.95
C GLY A 191 -1.92 -4.00 8.43
N ILE A 192 -0.70 -3.57 8.12
CA ILE A 192 -0.17 -2.27 8.52
C ILE A 192 0.37 -1.57 7.28
N ALA A 193 -0.03 -0.33 7.04
CA ALA A 193 0.48 0.47 5.94
C ALA A 193 1.98 0.74 6.13
N VAL A 194 2.78 0.53 5.09
CA VAL A 194 4.24 0.77 5.14
C VAL A 194 4.55 2.24 5.39
N VAL A 195 3.68 3.17 5.00
CA VAL A 195 3.80 4.62 5.31
C VAL A 195 3.91 4.88 6.81
N ASP A 196 3.13 4.15 7.62
CA ASP A 196 3.13 4.26 9.08
C ASP A 196 4.33 3.56 9.74
N LEU A 197 5.04 2.70 9.00
CA LEU A 197 6.22 1.99 9.48
C LEU A 197 7.51 2.69 9.07
N LYS A 198 7.53 3.37 7.91
CA LYS A 198 8.68 4.12 7.37
C LYS A 198 9.31 5.08 8.37
N ASP A 199 8.50 5.66 9.26
CA ASP A 199 8.96 6.65 10.23
C ASP A 199 9.51 6.05 11.53
N SER A 200 9.39 4.72 11.73
CA SER A 200 9.73 4.05 12.99
C SER A 200 11.24 4.01 13.26
N TYR A 201 12.03 3.48 12.33
CA TYR A 201 13.49 3.49 12.40
C TYR A 201 14.12 3.51 10.99
N PRO A 202 15.41 3.89 10.83
CA PRO A 202 16.02 4.13 9.51
C PRO A 202 16.04 2.92 8.56
N ASN A 203 16.22 1.71 9.10
CA ASN A 203 16.40 0.48 8.31
C ASN A 203 15.09 -0.29 8.05
N VAL A 204 13.92 0.28 8.40
CA VAL A 204 12.62 -0.41 8.28
C VAL A 204 12.37 -0.96 6.88
N MET A 205 12.73 -0.21 5.84
CA MET A 205 12.49 -0.63 4.46
C MET A 205 13.30 -1.87 4.07
N GLU A 206 14.56 -1.94 4.52
CA GLU A 206 15.43 -3.08 4.28
C GLU A 206 14.93 -4.30 5.08
N ASP A 207 14.54 -4.08 6.33
CA ASP A 207 14.01 -5.13 7.19
C ASP A 207 12.67 -5.68 6.69
N LEU A 208 11.77 -4.85 6.17
CA LEU A 208 10.53 -5.28 5.52
C LEU A 208 10.80 -6.15 4.29
N GLN A 209 11.79 -5.76 3.46
CA GLN A 209 12.20 -6.57 2.31
C GLN A 209 12.83 -7.90 2.76
N ALA A 210 13.63 -7.89 3.83
CA ALA A 210 14.20 -9.10 4.41
C ALA A 210 13.12 -10.04 4.97
N LEU A 211 12.07 -9.50 5.62
CA LEU A 211 10.93 -10.26 6.13
C LEU A 211 10.07 -10.83 5.00
N LYS A 212 9.93 -10.10 3.88
CA LYS A 212 9.31 -10.61 2.64
C LYS A 212 10.13 -11.74 2.03
N ALA A 213 11.45 -11.59 1.94
CA ALA A 213 12.35 -12.62 1.41
C ALA A 213 12.32 -13.89 2.28
N ALA A 214 12.26 -13.71 3.60
CA ALA A 214 12.06 -14.79 4.57
C ALA A 214 10.66 -15.43 4.53
N ARG A 215 9.73 -14.86 3.74
CA ARG A 215 8.32 -15.25 3.65
C ARG A 215 7.58 -15.20 5.00
N GLU A 216 8.00 -14.33 5.90
CA GLU A 216 7.32 -14.13 7.20
C GLU A 216 6.20 -13.09 7.12
N ILE A 217 6.26 -12.21 6.12
CA ILE A 217 5.31 -11.12 5.89
C ILE A 217 4.99 -11.06 4.39
N TRP A 218 3.74 -10.72 4.06
CA TRP A 218 3.33 -10.36 2.71
C TRP A 218 3.30 -8.84 2.58
N LEU A 219 4.03 -8.30 1.60
CA LEU A 219 3.86 -6.92 1.16
C LEU A 219 2.99 -6.91 -0.09
N LEU A 220 1.80 -6.35 0.03
CA LEU A 220 0.84 -6.19 -1.05
C LEU A 220 0.72 -4.71 -1.39
N SER A 221 0.95 -4.36 -2.65
CA SER A 221 0.74 -3.00 -3.15
C SER A 221 -0.72 -2.86 -3.56
N ASN A 222 -1.41 -1.86 -3.02
CA ASN A 222 -2.75 -1.55 -3.52
C ASN A 222 -2.64 -0.81 -4.86
N PHE A 223 -3.41 -1.25 -5.87
CA PHE A 223 -3.34 -0.68 -7.22
C PHE A 223 -3.77 0.79 -7.27
N ASP A 224 -4.68 1.18 -6.37
CA ASP A 224 -5.28 2.52 -6.33
C ASP A 224 -4.41 3.52 -5.53
N SER A 225 -3.97 3.15 -4.32
CA SER A 225 -3.20 4.06 -3.45
C SER A 225 -1.69 4.01 -3.64
N GLN A 226 -1.14 3.04 -4.40
CA GLN A 226 0.31 2.77 -4.50
C GLN A 226 1.01 2.59 -3.14
N GLU A 227 0.24 2.38 -2.08
CA GLU A 227 0.77 2.13 -0.75
C GLU A 227 0.92 0.64 -0.55
N ASP A 228 2.12 0.24 -0.11
CA ASP A 228 2.38 -1.12 0.31
C ASP A 228 1.78 -1.34 1.70
N ILE A 229 1.07 -2.46 1.87
CA ILE A 229 0.52 -2.91 3.14
C ILE A 229 1.21 -4.21 3.54
N ALA A 230 1.71 -4.26 4.77
CA ALA A 230 2.38 -5.41 5.35
C ALA A 230 1.37 -6.28 6.12
N TYR A 231 1.20 -7.53 5.69
CA TYR A 231 0.34 -8.52 6.32
C TYR A 231 1.17 -9.66 6.93
N PRO A 232 0.75 -10.22 8.08
CA PRO A 232 1.43 -11.37 8.65
C PRO A 232 1.25 -12.60 7.77
N ASN A 233 2.34 -13.33 7.51
CA ASN A 233 2.26 -14.67 6.92
C ASN A 233 2.35 -15.72 8.03
N ASP A 234 1.47 -16.72 7.99
CA ASP A 234 1.55 -17.85 8.92
C ASP A 234 2.63 -18.83 8.44
N PRO A 235 3.71 -19.05 9.21
CA PRO A 235 4.80 -19.95 8.82
C PRO A 235 4.37 -21.42 8.72
N LYS A 236 3.17 -21.78 9.17
CA LYS A 236 2.66 -23.17 9.13
C LYS A 236 2.26 -23.64 7.73
N VAL A 237 2.11 -22.75 6.75
CA VAL A 237 1.58 -23.10 5.42
C VAL A 237 2.53 -22.68 4.28
N PRO A 238 3.80 -23.13 4.24
CA PRO A 238 4.67 -22.88 3.11
C PRO A 238 4.36 -23.86 1.97
N ILE A 239 3.22 -23.71 1.31
CA ILE A 239 2.88 -24.51 0.12
C ILE A 239 3.55 -23.86 -1.09
N LYS A 240 4.60 -24.49 -1.62
CA LYS A 240 5.16 -24.14 -2.92
C LYS A 240 4.33 -24.85 -3.99
N VAL A 241 3.80 -24.07 -4.94
CA VAL A 241 3.05 -24.59 -6.09
C VAL A 241 3.73 -24.09 -7.35
N ASP A 242 4.01 -24.99 -8.27
CA ASP A 242 4.59 -24.68 -9.58
C ASP A 242 3.64 -23.86 -10.44
N ASP A 243 4.19 -23.05 -11.34
CA ASP A 243 3.40 -22.14 -12.16
C ASP A 243 2.47 -22.88 -13.13
N ASP A 244 2.89 -24.04 -13.63
CA ASP A 244 2.05 -24.92 -14.46
C ASP A 244 0.81 -25.41 -13.71
N LEU A 245 0.95 -25.76 -12.43
CA LEU A 245 -0.18 -26.18 -11.60
C LEU A 245 -1.13 -25.01 -11.31
N LYS A 246 -0.59 -23.79 -11.12
CA LYS A 246 -1.42 -22.57 -10.99
C LYS A 246 -2.19 -22.29 -12.27
N GLN A 247 -1.57 -22.48 -13.43
CA GLN A 247 -2.23 -22.28 -14.72
C GLN A 247 -3.32 -23.33 -14.95
N LEU A 248 -3.03 -24.60 -14.67
CA LEU A 248 -4.02 -25.68 -14.75
C LEU A 248 -5.21 -25.38 -13.84
N PHE A 249 -4.96 -25.00 -12.58
CA PHE A 249 -6.01 -24.67 -11.63
C PHE A 249 -6.91 -23.51 -12.11
N ARG A 250 -6.32 -22.46 -12.70
CA ARG A 250 -7.07 -21.34 -13.27
C ARG A 250 -7.82 -21.69 -14.55
N GLY A 251 -7.33 -22.67 -15.31
CA GLY A 251 -7.96 -23.15 -16.55
C GLY A 251 -9.11 -24.12 -16.33
N ILE A 252 -9.26 -24.69 -15.12
CA ILE A 252 -10.41 -25.52 -14.79
C ILE A 252 -11.65 -24.62 -14.63
N GLU A 253 -12.50 -24.61 -15.65
CA GLU A 253 -13.79 -23.93 -15.60
C GLU A 253 -14.74 -24.69 -14.67
N LEU A 254 -15.16 -24.06 -13.58
CA LEU A 254 -16.23 -24.60 -12.74
C LEU A 254 -17.60 -24.30 -13.39
N PRO A 255 -18.54 -25.27 -13.38
CA PRO A 255 -19.91 -25.01 -13.77
C PRO A 255 -20.49 -23.86 -12.94
N ARG A 256 -21.22 -22.94 -13.58
CA ARG A 256 -21.84 -21.79 -12.88
C ARG A 256 -22.98 -22.23 -11.96
N ASP A 257 -23.63 -23.33 -12.31
CA ASP A 257 -24.78 -23.88 -11.59
C ASP A 257 -24.37 -24.88 -10.51
N MET A 258 -24.84 -24.64 -9.29
CA MET A 258 -24.60 -25.51 -8.14
C MET A 258 -25.18 -26.93 -8.31
N ILE A 259 -26.21 -27.12 -9.14
CA ILE A 259 -26.74 -28.47 -9.44
C ILE A 259 -25.70 -29.29 -10.22
N ASP A 260 -25.06 -28.68 -11.22
CA ASP A 260 -24.10 -29.40 -12.05
C ASP A 260 -22.84 -29.75 -11.26
N ILE A 261 -22.38 -28.85 -10.37
CA ILE A 261 -21.32 -29.13 -9.40
C ILE A 261 -21.70 -30.32 -8.50
N GLU A 262 -22.92 -30.34 -7.94
CA GLU A 262 -23.38 -31.44 -7.07
C GLU A 262 -23.50 -32.77 -7.83
N ARG A 263 -23.99 -32.74 -9.06
CA ARG A 263 -24.09 -33.93 -9.92
C ARG A 263 -22.71 -34.48 -10.26
N ASP A 264 -21.76 -33.62 -10.60
CA ASP A 264 -20.42 -34.04 -10.98
C ASP A 264 -19.60 -34.48 -9.75
N LEU A 265 -19.83 -33.91 -8.57
CA LEU A 265 -19.32 -34.44 -7.30
C LEU A 265 -19.86 -35.83 -6.99
N GLN A 266 -21.18 -36.05 -7.17
CA GLN A 266 -21.82 -37.36 -6.97
C GLN A 266 -21.34 -38.42 -7.96
N LYS A 267 -21.16 -38.05 -9.24
CA LYS A 267 -20.55 -38.94 -10.25
C LYS A 267 -19.13 -39.36 -9.86
N ASN A 268 -18.37 -38.45 -9.25
CA ASN A 268 -17.01 -38.72 -8.77
C ASN A 268 -16.98 -39.33 -7.35
N GLY A 269 -18.12 -39.73 -6.78
CA GLY A 269 -18.21 -40.41 -5.48
C GLY A 269 -17.96 -39.50 -4.25
N MET A 270 -17.88 -38.18 -4.44
CA MET A 270 -17.74 -37.21 -3.34
C MET A 270 -19.09 -36.76 -2.83
N LYS A 271 -19.26 -36.68 -1.50
CA LYS A 271 -20.50 -36.18 -0.88
C LYS A 271 -20.56 -34.67 -1.06
N PRO A 272 -21.58 -34.12 -1.75
CA PRO A 272 -21.68 -32.68 -1.90
C PRO A 272 -21.94 -31.98 -0.56
N ALA A 273 -21.26 -30.86 -0.31
CA ALA A 273 -21.41 -30.07 0.93
C ALA A 273 -22.81 -29.43 1.05
N THR A 274 -23.44 -29.13 -0.08
CA THR A 274 -24.82 -28.67 -0.19
C THR A 274 -25.67 -29.70 -0.90
N ASN A 275 -26.96 -29.76 -0.56
CA ASN A 275 -27.93 -30.64 -1.24
C ASN A 275 -28.98 -29.77 -1.96
N THR A 276 -28.49 -28.92 -2.86
CA THR A 276 -29.29 -27.95 -3.62
C THR A 276 -30.28 -28.65 -4.54
N ALA A 277 -29.93 -29.82 -5.08
CA ALA A 277 -30.85 -30.68 -5.81
C ALA A 277 -32.08 -31.09 -4.97
N LYS A 278 -31.87 -31.60 -3.74
CA LYS A 278 -32.98 -31.92 -2.81
C LYS A 278 -33.78 -30.69 -2.40
N ARG A 279 -33.12 -29.53 -2.26
CA ARG A 279 -33.75 -28.27 -1.86
C ARG A 279 -34.60 -27.67 -2.98
N ARG A 280 -34.14 -27.75 -4.24
CA ARG A 280 -34.90 -27.32 -5.43
C ARG A 280 -36.05 -28.29 -5.75
N SER A 281 -35.84 -29.60 -5.59
CA SER A 281 -36.91 -30.59 -5.74
C SER A 281 -37.96 -30.44 -4.63
N ALA A 282 -37.55 -30.16 -3.39
CA ALA A 282 -38.48 -29.83 -2.30
C ALA A 282 -39.23 -28.52 -2.56
N ALA A 283 -38.56 -27.47 -3.06
CA ALA A 283 -39.21 -26.20 -3.39
C ALA A 283 -40.20 -26.32 -4.57
N GLN A 284 -39.92 -27.18 -5.57
CA GLN A 284 -40.86 -27.47 -6.65
C GLN A 284 -42.04 -28.33 -6.18
N MET A 285 -41.81 -29.30 -5.29
CA MET A 285 -42.90 -30.07 -4.67
C MET A 285 -43.75 -29.20 -3.73
N GLU A 286 -43.15 -28.23 -3.03
CA GLU A 286 -43.90 -27.24 -2.25
C GLU A 286 -44.54 -26.15 -3.14
N GLY A 287 -44.09 -25.96 -4.38
CA GLY A 287 -44.65 -25.03 -5.35
C GLY A 287 -45.98 -25.47 -5.98
N ILE A 288 -46.39 -26.74 -5.77
CA ILE A 288 -47.73 -27.24 -6.18
C ILE A 288 -48.48 -27.83 -4.97
N SER A 289 -47.90 -27.83 -3.78
CA SER A 289 -48.68 -28.15 -2.58
C SER A 289 -49.48 -26.92 -2.15
N SER A 290 -50.80 -27.05 -2.22
CA SER A 290 -51.81 -26.22 -1.58
C SER A 290 -51.61 -26.23 -0.05
N LYS A 291 -50.55 -25.61 0.46
CA LYS A 291 -50.45 -25.33 1.89
C LYS A 291 -51.48 -24.26 2.23
N PRO A 292 -52.38 -24.50 3.21
CA PRO A 292 -53.34 -23.49 3.62
C PRO A 292 -52.55 -22.31 4.18
N LYS A 293 -52.84 -21.10 3.69
CA LYS A 293 -52.34 -19.84 4.26
C LYS A 293 -52.43 -19.94 5.79
N PRO A 294 -51.36 -19.60 6.55
CA PRO A 294 -51.51 -19.51 8.00
C PRO A 294 -52.60 -18.47 8.25
N LYS A 295 -53.75 -18.91 8.75
CA LYS A 295 -54.82 -18.02 9.19
C LYS A 295 -54.16 -17.08 10.19
N LYS A 296 -54.12 -15.79 9.87
CA LYS A 296 -53.88 -14.73 10.86
C LYS A 296 -54.74 -15.08 12.06
N LYS A 297 -54.13 -15.42 13.21
CA LYS A 297 -54.87 -15.46 14.47
C LYS A 297 -55.53 -14.09 14.59
N LYS A 298 -56.86 -14.05 14.61
CA LYS A 298 -57.57 -12.85 15.06
C LYS A 298 -57.03 -12.57 16.46
N ASN A 299 -56.38 -11.43 16.63
CA ASN A 299 -55.98 -10.94 17.94
C ASN A 299 -57.26 -10.62 18.70
N GLU A 300 -57.80 -11.61 19.39
CA GLU A 300 -58.90 -11.43 20.32
C GLU A 300 -58.29 -10.81 21.58
N ILE A 301 -58.54 -9.51 21.75
CA ILE A 301 -58.06 -8.75 22.91
C ILE A 301 -58.83 -9.28 24.12
N THR A 302 -58.19 -10.15 24.90
CA THR A 302 -58.78 -10.64 26.16
C THR A 302 -58.86 -9.50 27.18
N LYS A 303 -59.87 -9.56 28.07
CA LYS A 303 -60.21 -8.56 29.11
C LYS A 303 -59.06 -8.17 30.07
N ARG A 304 -57.90 -8.82 29.96
CA ARG A 304 -56.70 -8.57 30.78
C ARG A 304 -55.71 -7.60 30.13
N THR A 305 -55.90 -7.22 28.86
CA THR A 305 -54.97 -6.35 28.12
C THR A 305 -55.33 -4.89 28.36
N LYS A 306 -54.46 -4.12 29.04
CA LYS A 306 -54.69 -2.70 29.32
C LYS A 306 -54.57 -1.90 28.01
N LEU A 307 -55.70 -1.38 27.53
CA LEU A 307 -55.81 -0.58 26.32
C LEU A 307 -55.51 0.89 26.66
N THR A 308 -54.46 1.46 26.09
CA THR A 308 -54.05 2.85 26.37
C THR A 308 -54.82 3.88 25.56
N ASN A 309 -55.63 3.46 24.58
CA ASN A 309 -56.36 4.31 23.64
C ASN A 309 -57.89 4.23 23.86
N ALA A 310 -58.36 4.61 25.05
CA ALA A 310 -59.79 4.55 25.40
C ALA A 310 -60.66 5.65 24.77
N HIS A 311 -60.05 6.68 24.17
CA HIS A 311 -60.75 7.86 23.63
C HIS A 311 -61.14 7.74 22.14
N LEU A 312 -60.83 6.62 21.47
CA LEU A 312 -61.14 6.37 20.05
C LEU A 312 -61.91 5.06 19.90
N PRO A 313 -63.24 5.05 20.12
CA PRO A 313 -64.05 3.83 20.13
C PRO A 313 -64.25 3.21 18.74
N GLU A 314 -64.09 3.98 17.66
CA GLU A 314 -64.23 3.47 16.28
C GLU A 314 -63.25 2.35 15.93
N LEU A 315 -62.06 2.35 16.54
CA LEU A 315 -61.03 1.33 16.29
C LEU A 315 -61.41 -0.07 16.79
N PHE A 316 -62.42 -0.18 17.66
CA PHE A 316 -62.81 -1.44 18.31
C PHE A 316 -64.17 -2.00 17.88
N GLN A 317 -64.89 -1.31 16.98
CA GLN A 317 -66.24 -1.72 16.55
C GLN A 317 -66.27 -3.07 15.78
N ASN A 318 -65.14 -3.45 15.17
CA ASN A 318 -65.01 -4.68 14.37
C ASN A 318 -64.52 -5.91 15.16
N LEU A 319 -64.42 -5.80 16.48
CA LEU A 319 -64.02 -6.88 17.39
C LEU A 319 -65.26 -7.38 18.17
N LYS A 320 -66.10 -8.18 17.50
CA LYS A 320 -67.06 -9.08 18.12
C LYS A 320 -66.69 -10.53 17.82
#